data_AF-A0A7V2N469-F1
#
_entry.id   AF-A0A7V2N469-F1
#
_cell.length_a   1.000
_cell.length_b   1.000
_cell.length_c   1.000
_cell.angle_alpha   90.00
_cell.angle_beta   90.00
_cell.angle_gamma   90.00
#
_symmetry.space_group_name_H-M   'P 1'
#
loop_
_entity.id
_entity.type
_entity.pdbx_description
1 polymer ?
#
loop_
_entity_poly.entity_id
_entity_poly.type
_entity_poly.pdbx_seq_one_letter_code
_entity_poly.pdbx_strand_id
1 'polypeptide(L)'
;MHARHLVGVVVLWTFLSAGAAHGGEGGITQMIQDAGNVDRDDVRLGILKDLRQRPGIGEALGRDLDTMIRQIERWLGDPRLDYFGGQAQRDMDFDFGIAEDSPVMPLTWPYRGEW
;
A
#
# COMPACT_ATOMS: atom_id res chain seq x y z
N MET A 1 -31.52 -33.24 -20.86
CA MET A 1 -30.14 -33.10 -20.36
C MET A 1 -30.16 -32.06 -19.24
N HIS A 2 -29.67 -32.45 -18.06
CA HIS A 2 -29.93 -31.80 -16.77
C HIS A 2 -29.14 -30.50 -16.55
N ALA A 3 -29.84 -29.48 -16.06
CA ALA A 3 -29.29 -28.31 -15.40
C ALA A 3 -28.58 -28.71 -14.09
N ARG A 4 -27.43 -28.09 -13.80
CA ARG A 4 -26.78 -28.16 -12.48
C ARG A 4 -26.27 -26.77 -12.10
N HIS A 5 -27.00 -26.13 -11.19
CA HIS A 5 -26.55 -25.01 -10.38
C HIS A 5 -25.63 -25.52 -9.25
N LEU A 6 -24.52 -24.83 -8.96
CA LEU A 6 -23.80 -24.91 -7.68
C LEU A 6 -23.27 -23.51 -7.37
N VAL A 7 -24.07 -22.71 -6.64
CA VAL A 7 -23.88 -22.34 -5.22
C VAL A 7 -22.65 -21.45 -5.03
N GLY A 8 -22.89 -20.14 -5.08
CA GLY A 8 -21.95 -19.10 -4.67
C GLY A 8 -21.82 -19.07 -3.15
N VAL A 9 -20.59 -18.98 -2.66
CA VAL A 9 -20.30 -18.75 -1.24
C VAL A 9 -20.20 -17.23 -1.06
N VAL A 10 -21.25 -16.64 -0.49
CA VAL A 10 -21.22 -15.26 0.02
C VAL A 10 -20.75 -15.34 1.47
N VAL A 11 -19.52 -14.93 1.75
CA VAL A 11 -19.07 -14.70 3.12
C VAL A 11 -19.45 -13.27 3.51
N LEU A 12 -20.58 -13.13 4.21
CA LEU A 12 -21.05 -11.87 4.74
C LEU A 12 -20.40 -11.62 6.11
N TRP A 13 -19.37 -10.78 6.15
CA TRP A 13 -18.84 -10.26 7.41
C TRP A 13 -19.70 -9.07 7.85
N THR A 14 -20.64 -9.29 8.77
CA THR A 14 -21.28 -8.19 9.49
C THR A 14 -20.40 -7.76 10.65
N PHE A 15 -19.72 -6.62 10.51
CA PHE A 15 -19.22 -5.86 11.65
C PHE A 15 -20.20 -4.71 11.96
N LEU A 16 -20.72 -4.77 13.18
CA LEU A 16 -21.60 -3.80 13.81
C LEU A 16 -20.77 -2.57 14.25
N SER A 17 -21.16 -1.39 13.77
CA SER A 17 -20.44 -0.12 13.95
C SER A 17 -20.42 0.40 15.39
N ALA A 18 -19.30 1.00 15.80
CA ALA A 18 -19.23 1.89 16.95
C ALA A 18 -18.53 3.22 16.59
N GLY A 19 -19.33 4.28 16.50
CA GLY A 19 -19.01 5.60 17.07
C GLY A 19 -17.88 6.46 16.48
N ALA A 20 -18.23 7.35 15.55
CA ALA A 20 -17.96 8.79 15.61
C ALA A 20 -16.58 9.30 16.11
N ALA A 21 -15.49 8.83 15.51
CA ALA A 21 -14.25 9.59 15.27
C ALA A 21 -13.61 9.27 13.90
N HIS A 22 -14.33 8.50 13.08
CA HIS A 22 -13.81 7.70 11.97
C HIS A 22 -13.69 8.42 10.61
N GLY A 23 -14.02 9.72 10.54
CA GLY A 23 -14.01 10.45 9.26
C GLY A 23 -12.60 10.69 8.72
N GLY A 24 -11.61 10.88 9.60
CA GLY A 24 -10.20 11.11 9.24
C GLY A 24 -9.41 9.80 9.11
N GLU A 25 -9.33 9.02 10.18
CA GLU A 25 -8.56 7.76 10.21
C GLU A 25 -9.14 6.68 9.28
N GLY A 26 -10.47 6.54 9.21
CA GLY A 26 -11.10 5.61 8.28
C GLY A 26 -10.80 5.95 6.82
N GLY A 27 -10.72 7.24 6.50
CA GLY A 27 -10.33 7.71 5.18
C GLY A 27 -8.85 7.48 4.87
N ILE A 28 -7.96 7.63 5.85
CA ILE A 28 -6.52 7.36 5.69
C ILE A 28 -6.29 5.86 5.42
N THR A 29 -6.85 4.99 6.27
CA THR A 29 -6.71 3.53 6.11
C THR A 29 -7.27 3.05 4.77
N GLN A 30 -8.43 3.57 4.37
CA GLN A 30 -9.03 3.22 3.07
C GLN A 30 -8.12 3.61 1.91
N MET A 31 -7.54 4.81 1.90
CA MET A 31 -6.64 5.22 0.82
C MET A 31 -5.35 4.40 0.75
N ILE A 32 -4.81 3.95 1.90
CA ILE A 32 -3.66 3.04 1.93
C ILE A 32 -4.05 1.69 1.31
N GLN A 33 -5.23 1.17 1.64
CA GLN A 33 -5.75 -0.06 1.02
C GLN A 33 -5.97 0.11 -0.48
N ASP A 34 -6.55 1.22 -0.92
CA ASP A 34 -6.76 1.53 -2.32
C ASP A 34 -5.42 1.60 -3.08
N ALA A 35 -4.39 2.20 -2.48
CA ALA A 35 -3.04 2.22 -3.03
C ALA A 35 -2.41 0.81 -3.13
N GLY A 36 -2.67 -0.07 -2.17
CA GLY A 36 -2.20 -1.46 -2.19
C GLY A 36 -2.90 -2.33 -3.22
N ASN A 37 -4.16 -2.02 -3.57
CA ASN A 37 -4.99 -2.82 -4.46
C ASN A 37 -4.91 -2.43 -5.95
N VAL A 38 -4.13 -1.41 -6.30
CA VAL A 38 -3.96 -1.00 -7.71
C VAL A 38 -2.74 -1.69 -8.34
N ASP A 39 -2.93 -2.21 -9.55
CA ASP A 39 -1.88 -2.89 -10.33
C ASP A 39 -0.86 -1.94 -10.94
N ARG A 40 -1.18 -0.63 -11.00
CA ARG A 40 -0.39 0.38 -11.69
C ARG A 40 0.33 1.30 -10.70
N ASP A 41 1.65 1.33 -10.78
CA ASP A 41 2.51 2.14 -9.92
C ASP A 41 2.24 3.65 -10.05
N ASP A 42 1.89 4.14 -11.25
CA ASP A 42 1.58 5.56 -11.45
C ASP A 42 0.24 5.96 -10.79
N VAL A 43 -0.73 5.05 -10.76
CA VAL A 43 -1.99 5.22 -10.03
C VAL A 43 -1.73 5.17 -8.52
N ARG A 44 -0.93 4.19 -8.05
CA ARG A 44 -0.51 4.08 -6.65
C ARG A 44 0.15 5.37 -6.17
N LEU A 45 1.06 5.91 -6.96
CA LEU A 45 1.76 7.15 -6.68
C LEU A 45 0.78 8.34 -6.54
N GLY A 46 -0.21 8.43 -7.43
CA GLY A 46 -1.26 9.45 -7.34
C GLY A 46 -2.02 9.39 -6.01
N ILE A 47 -2.50 8.21 -5.63
CA ILE A 47 -3.25 7.99 -4.38
C ILE A 47 -2.41 8.39 -3.16
N LEU A 48 -1.14 8.00 -3.10
CA LEU A 48 -0.27 8.32 -1.97
C LEU A 48 0.06 9.81 -1.88
N LYS A 49 0.22 10.50 -3.01
CA LYS A 49 0.39 11.96 -3.04
C LYS A 49 -0.86 12.68 -2.54
N ASP A 50 -2.04 12.23 -2.94
CA ASP A 50 -3.30 12.78 -2.45
C ASP A 50 -3.47 12.53 -0.95
N LEU A 51 -3.11 11.34 -0.47
CA LEU A 51 -3.15 11.00 0.94
C LEU A 51 -2.20 11.90 1.76
N ARG A 52 -0.98 12.12 1.27
CA ARG A 52 0.03 12.94 1.94
C ARG A 52 -0.39 14.40 2.14
N GLN A 53 -1.31 14.90 1.32
CA GLN A 53 -1.86 16.25 1.39
C GLN A 53 -3.04 16.36 2.36
N ARG A 54 -3.56 15.25 2.91
CA ARG A 54 -4.71 15.29 3.80
C ARG A 54 -4.36 15.89 5.16
N PRO A 55 -5.26 16.69 5.75
CA PRO A 55 -5.14 17.07 7.15
C PRO A 55 -5.26 15.85 8.06
N GLY A 56 -4.54 15.86 9.18
CA GLY A 56 -4.58 14.77 10.16
C GLY A 56 -3.59 13.62 9.91
N ILE A 57 -2.74 13.71 8.88
CA ILE A 57 -1.58 12.83 8.75
C ILE A 57 -0.61 13.14 9.88
N GLY A 58 -0.38 12.18 10.78
CA GLY A 58 0.64 12.28 11.83
C GLY A 58 2.05 12.36 11.24
N GLU A 59 2.98 12.96 11.97
CA GLU A 59 4.36 13.20 11.48
C GLU A 59 5.07 11.91 11.06
N ALA A 60 4.92 10.83 11.85
CA ALA A 60 5.53 9.54 11.54
C ALA A 60 5.01 8.97 10.20
N LEU A 61 3.68 8.87 10.06
CA LEU A 61 3.05 8.41 8.82
C LEU A 61 3.40 9.31 7.63
N GLY A 62 3.48 10.63 7.85
CA GLY A 62 3.88 11.58 6.82
C GLY A 62 5.29 11.31 6.28
N ARG A 63 6.25 11.02 7.16
CA ARG A 63 7.62 10.65 6.75
C ARG A 63 7.66 9.34 5.97
N ASP A 64 6.92 8.33 6.44
CA ASP A 64 6.87 7.04 5.76
C ASP A 64 6.21 7.15 4.38
N LEU A 65 5.15 7.94 4.25
CA LEU A 65 4.53 8.27 2.97
C LEU A 65 5.51 8.99 2.05
N ASP A 66 6.23 10.00 2.55
CA ASP A 66 7.23 10.73 1.77
C ASP A 66 8.34 9.78 1.27
N THR A 67 8.75 8.83 2.10
CA THR A 67 9.69 7.77 1.71
C THR A 67 9.09 6.88 0.63
N MET A 68 7.90 6.33 0.83
CA MET A 68 7.25 5.46 -0.15
C MET A 68 7.07 6.16 -1.51
N ILE A 69 6.58 7.41 -1.50
CA ILE A 69 6.40 8.24 -2.71
C ILE A 69 7.71 8.34 -3.49
N ARG A 70 8.83 8.65 -2.82
CA ARG A 70 10.15 8.75 -3.49
C ARG A 70 10.59 7.43 -4.10
N GLN A 71 10.33 6.30 -3.45
CA GLN A 71 10.71 4.98 -3.95
C GLN A 71 9.91 4.63 -5.22
N ILE A 72 8.60 4.94 -5.25
CA ILE A 72 7.77 4.73 -6.45
C ILE A 72 8.16 5.70 -7.58
N GLU A 73 8.47 6.96 -7.28
CA GLU A 73 8.98 7.91 -8.27
C GLU A 73 10.27 7.42 -8.90
N ARG A 74 11.17 6.87 -8.08
CA ARG A 74 12.41 6.24 -8.55
C ARG A 74 12.10 5.03 -9.42
N TRP A 75 11.21 4.15 -8.99
CA TRP A 75 10.79 2.97 -9.76
C TRP A 75 10.26 3.33 -11.15
N LEU A 76 9.48 4.41 -11.26
CA LEU A 76 8.89 4.86 -12.53
C LEU A 76 9.86 5.63 -13.43
N GLY A 77 10.85 6.33 -12.85
CA GLY A 77 11.64 7.32 -13.57
C GLY A 77 13.14 7.07 -13.67
N ASP A 78 13.71 6.20 -12.82
CA ASP A 78 15.15 5.99 -12.74
C ASP A 78 15.56 4.69 -13.43
N PRO A 79 16.46 4.73 -14.43
CA PRO A 79 17.01 3.52 -15.05
C PRO A 79 17.90 2.70 -14.10
N ARG A 80 18.30 3.23 -12.95
CA ARG A 80 19.13 2.57 -11.95
C ARG A 80 18.36 2.28 -10.67
N LEU A 81 17.92 1.03 -10.58
CA LEU A 81 17.17 0.50 -9.45
C LEU A 81 18.10 -0.30 -8.53
N ASP A 82 18.47 0.29 -7.39
CA ASP A 82 19.34 -0.35 -6.40
C ASP A 82 18.68 -1.59 -5.76
N TYR A 83 17.36 -1.75 -5.92
CA TYR A 83 16.58 -2.93 -5.51
C TYR A 83 17.12 -4.24 -6.11
N PHE A 84 17.84 -4.17 -7.24
CA PHE A 84 18.48 -5.31 -7.89
C PHE A 84 20.02 -5.28 -7.75
N GLY A 85 20.54 -4.39 -6.90
CA GLY A 85 21.95 -4.27 -6.62
C GLY A 85 22.49 -5.49 -5.86
N GLY A 86 23.81 -5.68 -5.91
CA GLY A 86 24.44 -6.87 -5.34
C GLY A 86 24.22 -7.04 -3.83
N GLN A 87 23.93 -5.97 -3.08
CA GLN A 87 23.58 -6.08 -1.66
C GLN A 87 22.14 -6.58 -1.47
N ALA A 88 21.16 -6.01 -2.16
CA ALA A 88 19.78 -6.48 -2.11
C ALA A 88 19.65 -7.94 -2.56
N GLN A 89 20.42 -8.38 -3.56
CA GLN A 89 20.47 -9.79 -3.95
C GLN A 89 21.03 -10.73 -2.86
N ARG A 90 22.01 -10.26 -2.07
CA ARG A 90 22.60 -11.07 -0.99
C ARG A 90 21.68 -11.17 0.21
N ASP A 91 21.07 -10.04 0.56
CA ASP A 91 20.18 -9.93 1.71
C ASP A 91 18.78 -10.49 1.39
N MET A 92 18.51 -10.75 0.11
CA MET A 92 17.20 -11.10 -0.44
C MET A 92 16.12 -10.09 -0.04
N ASP A 93 16.54 -8.87 0.23
CA ASP A 93 15.73 -7.83 0.83
C ASP A 93 16.27 -6.46 0.49
N PHE A 94 15.41 -5.45 0.56
CA PHE A 94 15.80 -4.05 0.39
C PHE A 94 15.22 -3.20 1.51
N ASP A 95 16.05 -2.43 2.20
CA ASP A 95 15.57 -1.48 3.20
C ASP A 95 15.01 -0.23 2.50
N PHE A 96 13.68 -0.10 2.48
CA PHE A 96 12.99 1.07 1.94
C PHE A 96 13.09 2.29 2.86
N GLY A 97 13.57 2.15 4.10
CA GLY A 97 13.62 3.20 5.10
C GLY A 97 12.23 3.55 5.66
N ILE A 98 11.34 2.55 5.73
CA ILE A 98 9.99 2.65 6.29
C ILE A 98 9.97 1.83 7.58
N ALA A 99 9.29 2.30 8.62
CA ALA A 99 9.18 1.52 9.85
C ALA A 99 8.38 0.23 9.64
N GLU A 100 8.80 -0.89 10.25
CA GLU A 100 8.15 -2.20 10.09
C GLU A 100 6.67 -2.21 10.52
N ASP A 101 6.33 -1.40 11.53
CA ASP A 101 4.96 -1.23 12.04
C ASP A 101 4.16 -0.15 11.28
N SER A 102 4.76 0.47 10.26
CA SER A 102 4.10 1.49 9.47
C SER A 102 2.96 0.90 8.63
N PRO A 103 1.79 1.55 8.57
CA PRO A 103 0.69 1.06 7.74
C PRO A 103 1.01 1.10 6.24
N VAL A 104 2.05 1.82 5.81
CA VAL A 104 2.50 1.83 4.41
C VAL A 104 3.59 0.79 4.11
N MET A 105 4.14 0.10 5.11
CA MET A 105 5.16 -0.94 4.91
C MET A 105 4.71 -2.05 3.94
N PRO A 106 3.47 -2.58 4.01
CA PRO A 106 3.00 -3.59 3.07
C PRO A 106 3.01 -3.15 1.60
N LEU A 107 3.01 -1.83 1.32
CA LEU A 107 3.09 -1.32 -0.05
C LEU A 107 4.47 -1.54 -0.68
N THR A 108 5.48 -1.95 0.10
CA THR A 108 6.82 -2.29 -0.39
C THR A 108 6.89 -3.69 -1.01
N TRP A 109 5.98 -4.60 -0.65
CA TRP A 109 6.01 -6.01 -1.03
C TRP A 109 6.08 -6.28 -2.54
N PRO A 110 5.34 -5.56 -3.41
CA PRO A 110 5.46 -5.75 -4.86
C PRO A 110 6.88 -5.50 -5.38
N TYR A 111 7.63 -4.59 -4.75
CA TYR A 111 9.01 -4.27 -5.13
C TYR A 111 10.04 -5.28 -4.60
N ARG A 112 9.62 -6.15 -3.67
CA ARG A 112 10.36 -7.32 -3.19
C ARG A 112 10.06 -8.59 -4.00
N GLY A 113 9.05 -8.54 -4.88
CA GLY A 113 8.55 -9.71 -5.60
C GLY A 113 7.60 -10.59 -4.77
N GLU A 114 7.07 -10.05 -3.68
CA GLU A 114 6.05 -10.69 -2.84
C GLU A 114 4.65 -10.35 -3.40
N TRP A 115 3.77 -11.35 -3.50
CA TRP A 115 2.41 -11.27 -4.04
C TRP A 115 1.38 -11.84 -3.06
#